data_AF-V4L3C7-F1
#
_entry.id   AF-V4L3C7-F1
#
_cell.length_a   1.000
_cell.length_b   1.000
_cell.length_c   1.000
_cell.angle_alpha   90.00
_cell.angle_beta   90.00
_cell.angle_gamma   90.00
#
_symmetry.space_group_name_H-M   'P 1'
#
loop_
_entity.id
_entity.type
_entity.pdbx_description
1 polymer ?
#
loop_
_entity_poly.entity_id
_entity_poly.type
_entity_poly.pdbx_seq_one_letter_code
_entity_poly.pdbx_strand_id
1 'polypeptide(L)'
;MKGVVWLDKHIDQNGTVSAGLPPIRISSDTARFKYKYPKGNRSAIRLTRIVSETVRLLNGTESEKNVRWIVMGDDDTVFFPDNLVRVLRKYDHSQFYYIGSSSESHIQNLKFSYGMAYGGGGFAISYPLAKALEKMQDRCIQRYPELYGSDDRIHACMAELGVPLTREVGFHQFDLFGKLLGLLSAHPLAPIVSMHHLDIVDPVFPNMGRVNAMRRFMVPAELDSASLTQQSICYDTAHRWTVSVSWGYTVQITRGVLSAREMVIPTRTFIDWYKRADDKSYAFNTRPFSKSACQRPRVYYLSNALPDSALHRTASEYVRWYDMWDPECDWDMSDPSLIDRVIVYKKPDPDRWDKNKAPRRDCCRVLPTKRNGTMVIDVGACKDDEFIEFSVK
;
A
#
# COMPACT_ATOMS: atom_id res chain seq x y z
N MET A 1 16.45 9.64 -3.65
CA MET A 1 15.72 10.37 -2.59
C MET A 1 16.72 10.77 -1.52
N LYS A 2 16.60 11.95 -0.89
CA LYS A 2 17.39 12.31 0.30
C LYS A 2 16.44 12.29 1.49
N GLY A 3 16.84 11.63 2.59
CA GLY A 3 16.01 11.48 3.78
C GLY A 3 16.62 12.18 4.99
N VAL A 4 15.79 12.41 6.00
CA VAL A 4 16.19 12.88 7.34
C VAL A 4 15.31 12.16 8.35
N VAL A 5 15.91 11.65 9.42
CA VAL A 5 15.16 11.09 10.57
C VAL A 5 15.00 12.19 11.61
N TRP A 6 13.77 12.49 12.01
CA TRP A 6 13.46 13.52 13.00
C TRP A 6 13.12 12.89 14.35
N LEU A 7 13.76 13.37 15.40
CA LEU A 7 13.54 12.91 16.77
C LEU A 7 13.14 14.08 17.68
N ASP A 8 12.54 13.77 18.82
CA ASP A 8 12.20 14.75 19.85
C ASP A 8 13.38 15.09 20.77
N LYS A 9 14.31 14.14 20.96
CA LYS A 9 15.48 14.24 21.84
C LYS A 9 16.72 13.61 21.21
N HIS A 10 17.88 14.04 21.71
CA HIS A 10 19.15 13.40 21.38
C HIS A 10 19.17 11.95 21.89
N ILE A 11 19.78 11.07 21.10
CA ILE A 11 20.10 9.70 21.49
C ILE A 11 21.54 9.69 22.02
N ASP A 12 21.79 8.97 23.12
CA ASP A 12 23.14 8.75 23.64
C ASP A 12 23.99 8.02 22.59
N GLN A 13 24.99 8.71 22.03
CA GLN A 13 25.79 8.24 20.88
C GLN A 13 26.87 7.22 21.25
N ASN A 14 26.51 6.14 21.96
CA ASN A 14 27.41 4.99 22.12
C ASN A 14 27.39 4.03 20.93
N GLY A 15 26.52 4.27 19.93
CA GLY A 15 26.45 3.49 18.70
C GLY A 15 26.84 4.33 17.48
N THR A 16 27.77 3.83 16.67
CA THR A 16 28.09 4.38 15.36
C THR A 16 26.85 4.27 14.45
N VAL A 17 26.21 5.40 14.15
CA VAL A 17 25.20 5.45 13.09
C VAL A 17 25.90 5.06 11.78
N SER A 18 25.47 3.95 11.17
CA SER A 18 26.07 3.40 9.96
C SER A 18 26.14 4.45 8.84
N ALA A 19 27.25 4.48 8.09
CA ALA A 19 27.55 5.47 7.04
C ALA A 19 26.55 5.51 5.86
N GLY A 20 25.53 4.65 5.85
CA GLY A 20 24.47 4.63 4.83
C GLY A 20 23.08 5.08 5.31
N LEU A 21 22.90 5.43 6.58
CA LEU A 21 21.60 5.86 7.12
C LEU A 21 21.36 7.36 6.93
N PRO A 22 20.09 7.80 6.83
CA PRO A 22 19.77 9.22 6.77
C PRO A 22 20.25 9.95 8.05
N PRO A 23 20.65 11.22 7.94
CA PRO A 23 21.04 12.01 9.09
C PRO A 23 19.89 12.16 10.09
N ILE A 24 20.22 12.15 11.37
CA ILE A 24 19.30 12.40 12.47
C ILE A 24 19.25 13.91 12.77
N ARG A 25 18.05 14.46 12.95
CA ARG A 25 17.80 15.84 13.36
C ARG A 25 16.85 15.87 14.54
N ILE A 26 17.05 16.86 15.42
CA ILE A 26 16.19 17.06 16.60
C ILE A 26 15.22 18.20 16.30
N SER A 27 13.93 17.93 16.53
CA SER A 27 12.90 18.94 16.33
C SER A 27 12.99 20.05 17.37
N SER A 28 12.83 21.29 16.89
CA SER A 28 13.03 22.50 17.70
C SER A 28 12.01 22.65 18.83
N ASP A 29 12.27 23.55 19.79
CA ASP A 29 11.40 23.72 20.94
C ASP A 29 9.97 24.12 20.58
N THR A 30 9.01 23.51 21.29
CA THR A 30 7.57 23.70 21.11
C THR A 30 6.87 24.17 22.39
N ALA A 31 7.61 24.61 23.42
CA ALA A 31 7.04 25.03 24.71
C ALA A 31 5.99 26.15 24.55
N ARG A 32 6.20 27.07 23.60
CA ARG A 32 5.29 28.19 23.33
C ARG A 32 3.90 27.81 22.79
N PHE A 33 3.72 26.59 22.28
CA PHE A 33 2.44 26.18 21.68
C PHE A 33 1.52 25.55 22.73
N LYS A 34 0.24 25.91 22.73
CA LYS A 34 -0.74 25.28 23.63
C LYS A 34 -1.14 23.91 23.08
N TYR A 35 -1.31 22.93 23.95
CA TYR A 35 -1.86 21.62 23.62
C TYR A 35 -2.97 21.32 24.63
N LYS A 36 -4.21 21.18 24.15
CA LYS A 36 -5.41 21.09 25.00
C LYS A 36 -6.17 19.79 24.83
N TYR A 37 -5.77 18.90 23.93
CA TYR A 37 -6.45 17.63 23.73
C TYR A 37 -6.21 16.69 24.94
N PRO A 38 -7.26 16.26 25.69
CA PRO A 38 -7.09 15.62 27.00
C PRO A 38 -6.40 14.25 27.03
N LYS A 39 -6.26 13.57 25.90
CA LYS A 39 -5.74 12.18 25.80
C LYS A 39 -4.73 11.96 24.67
N GLY A 40 -3.99 12.99 24.29
CA GLY A 40 -2.99 12.87 23.22
C GLY A 40 -1.62 13.33 23.68
N ASN A 41 -0.61 13.09 22.86
CA ASN A 41 0.78 13.41 23.19
C ASN A 41 1.18 14.77 22.62
N ARG A 42 1.79 15.61 23.45
CA ARG A 42 2.33 16.92 23.04
C ARG A 42 3.42 16.80 21.96
N SER A 43 4.05 15.63 21.80
CA SER A 43 4.96 15.33 20.69
C SER A 43 4.32 15.56 19.31
N ALA A 44 2.99 15.48 19.18
CA ALA A 44 2.27 15.78 17.96
C ALA A 44 2.56 17.18 17.40
N ILE A 45 2.84 18.17 18.28
CA ILE A 45 3.23 19.52 17.85
C ILE A 45 4.59 19.51 17.14
N ARG A 46 5.54 18.70 17.63
CA ARG A 46 6.84 18.54 16.99
C ARG A 46 6.69 17.87 15.63
N LEU A 47 5.96 16.76 15.56
CA LEU A 47 5.66 16.05 14.32
C LEU A 47 5.04 16.97 13.26
N THR A 48 4.06 17.80 13.66
CA THR A 48 3.43 18.80 12.76
C THR A 48 4.47 19.70 12.09
N ARG A 49 5.54 20.08 12.81
CA ARG A 49 6.51 21.08 12.35
C ARG A 49 7.60 20.51 11.44
N ILE A 50 7.70 19.19 11.28
CA ILE A 50 8.77 18.52 10.53
C ILE A 50 8.88 19.04 9.10
N VAL A 51 7.75 19.27 8.40
CA VAL A 51 7.76 19.81 7.04
C VAL A 51 8.42 21.20 7.00
N SER A 52 8.00 22.10 7.89
CA SER A 52 8.54 23.45 8.00
C SER A 52 9.99 23.49 8.44
N GLU A 53 10.38 22.63 9.39
CA GLU A 53 11.77 22.50 9.82
C GLU A 53 12.65 21.96 8.70
N THR A 54 12.15 21.02 7.89
CA THR A 54 12.83 20.55 6.69
C THR A 54 13.00 21.67 5.65
N VAL A 55 11.98 22.52 5.44
CA VAL A 55 12.10 23.70 4.57
C VAL A 55 13.21 24.63 5.08
N ARG A 56 13.26 24.93 6.38
CA ARG A 56 14.30 25.77 6.99
C ARG A 56 15.70 25.18 6.84
N LEU A 57 15.84 23.87 6.95
CA LEU A 57 17.12 23.18 6.72
C LEU A 57 17.59 23.27 5.27
N LEU A 58 16.65 23.30 4.31
CA LEU A 58 16.97 23.40 2.90
C LEU A 58 17.23 24.84 2.45
N ASN A 59 16.55 25.82 3.05
CA ASN A 59 16.55 27.21 2.62
C ASN A 59 17.96 27.78 2.45
N GLY A 60 18.26 28.30 1.26
CA GLY A 60 19.56 28.90 0.92
C GLY A 60 20.69 27.89 0.64
N THR A 61 20.41 26.59 0.72
CA THR A 61 21.39 25.55 0.36
C THR A 61 21.38 25.29 -1.15
N GLU A 62 22.50 24.79 -1.69
CA GLU A 62 22.54 24.33 -3.08
C GLU A 62 21.51 23.21 -3.36
N SER A 63 21.22 22.40 -2.34
CA SER A 63 20.28 21.28 -2.45
C SER A 63 18.84 21.72 -2.69
N GLU A 64 18.44 22.91 -2.19
CA GLU A 64 17.10 23.48 -2.35
C GLU A 64 16.68 23.56 -3.82
N LYS A 65 17.62 23.95 -4.70
CA LYS A 65 17.36 24.19 -6.13
C LYS A 65 16.75 22.99 -6.85
N ASN A 66 16.97 21.79 -6.31
CA ASN A 66 16.53 20.53 -6.90
C ASN A 66 15.38 19.86 -6.15
N VAL A 67 14.85 20.47 -5.07
CA VAL A 67 13.75 19.90 -4.30
C VAL A 67 12.41 20.21 -4.97
N ARG A 68 11.67 19.15 -5.29
CA ARG A 68 10.34 19.23 -5.91
C ARG A 68 9.22 18.89 -4.93
N TRP A 69 9.47 17.93 -4.05
CA TRP A 69 8.50 17.36 -3.12
C TRP A 69 9.17 17.13 -1.77
N ILE A 70 8.44 17.40 -0.69
CA ILE A 70 8.76 16.92 0.66
C ILE A 70 7.78 15.78 0.95
N VAL A 71 8.31 14.64 1.37
CA VAL A 71 7.53 13.45 1.72
C VAL A 71 7.73 13.17 3.20
N MET A 72 6.63 12.98 3.91
CA MET A 72 6.59 12.65 5.34
C MET A 72 5.94 11.29 5.52
N GLY A 73 6.41 10.52 6.50
CA GLY A 73 5.84 9.25 6.94
C GLY A 73 6.41 8.88 8.30
N ASP A 74 5.78 7.90 8.95
CA ASP A 74 6.15 7.44 10.28
C ASP A 74 7.26 6.37 10.24
N ASP A 75 7.86 6.07 11.39
CA ASP A 75 9.01 5.17 11.54
C ASP A 75 8.67 3.67 11.37
N ASP A 76 7.38 3.34 11.36
CA ASP A 76 6.79 2.03 11.07
C ASP A 76 6.20 1.93 9.65
N THR A 77 6.53 2.90 8.78
CA THR A 77 6.02 2.98 7.40
C THR A 77 7.07 2.58 6.38
N VAL A 78 6.68 1.70 5.45
CA VAL A 78 7.53 1.31 4.32
C VAL A 78 7.01 1.95 3.03
N PHE A 79 7.85 2.74 2.38
CA PHE A 79 7.58 3.33 1.06
C PHE A 79 8.16 2.48 -0.08
N PHE A 80 7.51 2.53 -1.25
CA PHE A 80 8.01 2.03 -2.52
C PHE A 80 8.46 3.24 -3.38
N PRO A 81 9.75 3.61 -3.36
CA PRO A 81 10.19 4.90 -3.88
C PRO A 81 9.92 5.11 -5.37
N ASP A 82 10.07 4.06 -6.19
CA ASP A 82 9.80 4.19 -7.63
C ASP A 82 8.32 4.44 -7.90
N ASN A 83 7.43 3.81 -7.12
CA ASN A 83 5.98 4.01 -7.21
C ASN A 83 5.58 5.40 -6.71
N LEU A 84 6.18 5.86 -5.62
CA LEU A 84 6.02 7.24 -5.16
C LEU A 84 6.43 8.24 -6.26
N VAL A 85 7.59 8.03 -6.90
CA VAL A 85 8.04 8.89 -8.01
C VAL A 85 7.07 8.84 -9.19
N ARG A 86 6.55 7.66 -9.57
CA ARG A 86 5.52 7.53 -10.61
C ARG A 86 4.27 8.35 -10.28
N VAL A 87 3.81 8.27 -9.04
CA VAL A 87 2.64 9.04 -8.59
C VAL A 87 2.90 10.54 -8.66
N LEU A 88 4.02 11.00 -8.11
CA LEU A 88 4.35 12.43 -8.06
C LEU A 88 4.64 13.05 -9.45
N ARG A 89 5.09 12.25 -10.42
CA ARG A 89 5.31 12.70 -11.81
C ARG A 89 4.03 13.07 -12.55
N LYS A 90 2.85 12.66 -12.05
CA LYS A 90 1.56 13.05 -12.62
C LYS A 90 1.26 14.54 -12.40
N TYR A 91 1.86 15.16 -11.40
CA TYR A 91 1.52 16.49 -10.92
C TYR A 91 2.62 17.51 -11.25
N ASP A 92 2.21 18.73 -11.62
CA ASP A 92 3.12 19.85 -11.76
C ASP A 92 3.61 20.32 -10.39
N HIS A 93 4.84 19.93 -10.03
CA HIS A 93 5.43 20.23 -8.74
C HIS A 93 5.65 21.73 -8.46
N SER A 94 5.42 22.61 -9.44
CA SER A 94 5.45 24.06 -9.26
C SER A 94 4.14 24.64 -8.68
N GLN A 95 3.06 23.86 -8.71
CA GLN A 95 1.76 24.22 -8.13
C GLN A 95 1.66 23.74 -6.67
N PHE A 96 0.56 24.10 -6.00
CA PHE A 96 0.27 23.66 -4.63
C PHE A 96 -0.45 22.31 -4.63
N TYR A 97 0.29 21.28 -4.20
CA TYR A 97 -0.24 19.93 -4.05
C TYR A 97 0.06 19.37 -2.66
N TYR A 98 -0.99 18.89 -2.00
CA TYR A 98 -0.97 18.06 -0.80
C TYR A 98 -1.52 16.68 -1.18
N ILE A 99 -0.65 15.68 -1.32
CA ILE A 99 -0.95 14.37 -1.90
C ILE A 99 -0.82 13.29 -0.83
N GLY A 100 -1.80 12.40 -0.73
CA GLY A 100 -1.78 11.26 0.18
C GLY A 100 -3.11 10.53 0.14
N SER A 101 -3.47 9.82 1.21
CA SER A 101 -4.79 9.18 1.32
C SER A 101 -5.38 9.29 2.72
N SER A 102 -6.70 9.13 2.77
CA SER A 102 -7.44 8.95 4.01
C SER A 102 -7.24 7.53 4.55
N SER A 103 -7.65 7.30 5.79
CA SER A 103 -7.61 5.99 6.45
C SER A 103 -8.54 4.97 5.78
N GLU A 104 -8.18 3.69 5.84
CA GLU A 104 -9.04 2.56 5.50
C GLU A 104 -10.26 2.44 6.43
N SER A 105 -10.21 3.04 7.63
CA SER A 105 -11.32 3.07 8.59
C SER A 105 -12.26 4.24 8.33
N HIS A 106 -13.53 3.93 8.06
CA HIS A 106 -14.61 4.91 7.89
C HIS A 106 -14.78 5.79 9.13
N ILE A 107 -14.72 5.18 10.32
CA ILE A 107 -14.93 5.88 11.59
C ILE A 107 -13.77 6.84 11.89
N GLN A 108 -12.53 6.44 11.57
CA GLN A 108 -11.38 7.34 11.68
C GLN A 108 -11.58 8.58 10.79
N ASN A 109 -12.00 8.38 9.54
CA ASN A 109 -12.21 9.49 8.60
C ASN A 109 -13.36 10.41 9.02
N LEU A 110 -14.44 9.89 9.62
CA LEU A 110 -15.53 10.70 10.19
C LEU A 110 -15.05 11.52 11.39
N LYS A 111 -14.18 10.95 12.21
CA LYS A 111 -13.68 11.60 13.44
C LYS A 111 -12.66 12.69 13.13
N PHE A 112 -11.80 12.47 12.12
CA PHE A 112 -10.74 13.39 11.74
C PHE A 112 -11.11 14.15 10.47
N SER A 113 -10.91 13.57 9.28
CA SER A 113 -11.39 14.14 8.02
C SER A 113 -11.16 13.18 6.85
N TYR A 114 -12.08 13.17 5.89
CA TYR A 114 -11.85 12.60 4.55
C TYR A 114 -10.92 13.46 3.67
N GLY A 115 -10.71 14.72 4.05
CA GLY A 115 -9.81 15.67 3.38
C GLY A 115 -8.40 15.74 3.98
N MET A 116 -8.07 14.86 4.93
CA MET A 116 -6.75 14.77 5.56
C MET A 116 -5.97 13.59 4.99
N ALA A 117 -4.71 13.81 4.61
CA ALA A 117 -3.79 12.69 4.44
C ALA A 117 -3.34 12.22 5.82
N TYR A 118 -3.48 10.93 6.09
CA TYR A 118 -3.00 10.33 7.33
C TYR A 118 -1.48 10.20 7.27
N GLY A 119 -0.81 10.68 8.31
CA GLY A 119 0.65 10.85 8.36
C GLY A 119 1.40 9.54 8.34
N GLY A 120 0.85 8.52 9.01
CA GLY A 120 1.38 7.16 8.98
C GLY A 120 1.40 6.57 7.58
N GLY A 121 0.28 6.61 6.86
CA GLY A 121 0.21 6.24 5.46
C GLY A 121 1.13 7.09 4.58
N GLY A 122 1.58 8.24 5.08
CA GLY A 122 2.50 9.13 4.41
C GLY A 122 1.80 10.11 3.50
N PHE A 123 2.45 11.25 3.28
CA PHE A 123 1.99 12.26 2.34
C PHE A 123 3.14 13.00 1.69
N ALA A 124 2.87 13.59 0.54
CA ALA A 124 3.79 14.44 -0.20
C ALA A 124 3.23 15.85 -0.34
N ILE A 125 4.09 16.85 -0.13
CA ILE A 125 3.78 18.27 -0.32
C ILE A 125 4.73 18.82 -1.38
N SER A 126 4.18 19.47 -2.40
CA SER A 126 4.97 20.21 -3.40
C SER A 126 5.83 21.27 -2.72
N TYR A 127 7.08 21.46 -3.14
CA TYR A 127 7.99 22.36 -2.44
C TYR A 127 7.48 23.83 -2.32
N PRO A 128 6.80 24.43 -3.32
CA PRO A 128 6.17 25.74 -3.16
C PRO A 128 5.13 25.78 -2.03
N LEU A 129 4.29 24.76 -1.91
CA LEU A 129 3.32 24.64 -0.81
C LEU A 129 4.01 24.47 0.54
N ALA A 130 5.08 23.67 0.61
CA ALA A 130 5.85 23.53 1.85
C ALA A 130 6.42 24.87 2.32
N LYS A 131 6.91 25.72 1.40
CA LYS A 131 7.36 27.09 1.71
C LYS A 131 6.21 28.00 2.17
N ALA A 132 5.02 27.86 1.60
CA ALA A 132 3.85 28.60 2.05
C ALA A 132 3.42 28.17 3.47
N LEU A 133 3.42 26.86 3.73
CA LEU A 133 3.16 26.27 5.04
C LEU A 133 4.16 26.80 6.07
N GLU A 134 5.47 26.75 5.79
CA GLU A 134 6.53 27.19 6.72
C GLU A 134 6.28 28.62 7.26
N LYS A 135 5.86 29.55 6.39
CA LYS A 135 5.62 30.96 6.74
C LYS A 135 4.43 31.19 7.68
N MET A 136 3.51 30.24 7.76
CA MET A 136 2.24 30.38 8.49
C MET A 136 2.00 29.33 9.57
N GLN A 137 2.68 28.19 9.51
CA GLN A 137 2.36 27.00 10.30
C GLN A 137 2.41 27.26 11.80
N ASP A 138 3.39 28.01 12.30
CA ASP A 138 3.48 28.32 13.72
C ASP A 138 2.23 29.09 14.21
N ARG A 139 1.69 30.02 13.39
CA ARG A 139 0.43 30.73 13.73
C ARG A 139 -0.80 29.82 13.62
N CYS A 140 -0.82 28.92 12.64
CA CYS A 140 -1.86 27.92 12.50
C CYS A 140 -1.92 26.98 13.72
N ILE A 141 -0.77 26.42 14.14
CA ILE A 141 -0.69 25.55 15.33
C ILE A 141 -1.24 26.23 16.59
N GLN A 142 -1.01 27.54 16.76
CA GLN A 142 -1.54 28.31 17.89
C GLN A 142 -3.07 28.45 17.88
N ARG A 143 -3.70 28.47 16.69
CA ARG A 143 -5.17 28.54 16.54
C ARG A 143 -5.87 27.22 16.83
N TYR A 144 -5.16 26.09 16.70
CA TYR A 144 -5.72 24.75 16.83
C TYR A 144 -5.09 23.93 17.99
N PRO A 145 -5.10 24.43 19.24
CA PRO A 145 -4.54 23.71 20.38
C PRO A 145 -5.33 22.45 20.75
N GLU A 146 -6.61 22.35 20.35
CA GLU A 146 -7.52 21.25 20.64
C GLU A 146 -7.42 20.07 19.68
N LEU A 147 -6.74 20.17 18.53
CA LEU A 147 -6.62 19.05 17.59
C LEU A 147 -5.79 17.90 18.17
N TYR A 148 -6.04 16.68 17.70
CA TYR A 148 -5.42 15.48 18.28
C TYR A 148 -3.96 15.34 17.84
N GLY A 149 -3.75 14.98 16.57
CA GLY A 149 -2.45 14.56 16.05
C GLY A 149 -1.72 15.64 15.25
N SER A 150 -0.61 15.24 14.63
CA SER A 150 0.10 16.04 13.64
C SER A 150 -0.71 16.25 12.37
N ASP A 151 -1.35 15.19 11.91
CA ASP A 151 -1.96 15.12 10.58
C ASP A 151 -3.19 16.02 10.52
N ASP A 152 -3.95 16.01 11.61
CA ASP A 152 -5.11 16.88 11.86
C ASP A 152 -4.70 18.36 11.79
N ARG A 153 -3.54 18.70 12.37
CA ARG A 153 -2.98 20.07 12.32
C ARG A 153 -2.43 20.42 10.94
N ILE A 154 -1.75 19.50 10.25
CA ILE A 154 -1.33 19.72 8.87
C ILE A 154 -2.55 20.01 8.00
N HIS A 155 -3.59 19.19 8.10
CA HIS A 155 -4.85 19.39 7.38
C HIS A 155 -5.50 20.74 7.70
N ALA A 156 -5.56 21.14 8.98
CA ALA A 156 -6.07 22.46 9.36
C ALA A 156 -5.28 23.60 8.72
N CYS A 157 -3.94 23.51 8.68
CA CYS A 157 -3.12 24.51 8.00
C CYS A 157 -3.29 24.49 6.47
N MET A 158 -3.50 23.30 5.87
CA MET A 158 -3.83 23.19 4.44
C MET A 158 -5.18 23.83 4.11
N ALA A 159 -6.17 23.69 5.00
CA ALA A 159 -7.46 24.33 4.86
C ALA A 159 -7.35 25.87 4.93
N GLU A 160 -6.53 26.42 5.82
CA GLU A 160 -6.23 27.87 5.84
C GLU A 160 -5.51 28.35 4.57
N LEU A 161 -4.66 27.51 3.99
CA LEU A 161 -3.99 27.79 2.71
C LEU A 161 -4.92 27.58 1.49
N GLY A 162 -6.12 27.04 1.70
CA GLY A 162 -7.07 26.74 0.63
C GLY A 162 -6.64 25.58 -0.28
N VAL A 163 -5.80 24.66 0.19
CA VAL A 163 -5.29 23.53 -0.61
C VAL A 163 -5.95 22.22 -0.17
N PRO A 164 -6.72 21.55 -1.04
CA PRO A 164 -7.37 20.30 -0.70
C PRO A 164 -6.40 19.10 -0.79
N LEU A 165 -6.77 18.00 -0.13
CA LEU A 165 -6.12 16.71 -0.36
C LEU A 165 -6.34 16.24 -1.80
N THR A 166 -5.23 15.96 -2.48
CA THR A 166 -5.18 15.19 -3.72
C THR A 166 -5.03 13.71 -3.36
N ARG A 167 -6.11 12.94 -3.51
CA ARG A 167 -6.16 11.56 -3.02
C ARG A 167 -5.48 10.58 -3.99
N GLU A 168 -4.52 9.82 -3.46
CA GLU A 168 -3.83 8.73 -4.14
C GLU A 168 -4.00 7.44 -3.35
N VAL A 169 -4.81 6.51 -3.87
CA VAL A 169 -5.24 5.31 -3.14
C VAL A 169 -4.14 4.27 -2.86
N GLY A 170 -2.91 4.54 -3.33
CA GLY A 170 -1.73 3.72 -3.05
C GLY A 170 -1.03 4.05 -1.73
N PHE A 171 -1.37 5.17 -1.09
CA PHE A 171 -0.92 5.47 0.26
C PHE A 171 -1.83 4.77 1.27
N HIS A 172 -1.27 3.89 2.10
CA HIS A 172 -2.06 3.08 3.02
C HIS A 172 -1.70 3.35 4.48
N GLN A 173 -2.68 3.83 5.24
CA GLN A 173 -2.58 4.00 6.69
C GLN A 173 -2.71 2.65 7.42
N PHE A 174 -3.50 1.71 6.89
CA PHE A 174 -3.80 0.43 7.53
C PHE A 174 -4.23 0.59 9.00
N ASP A 175 -5.17 1.49 9.25
CA ASP A 175 -5.97 1.53 10.49
C ASP A 175 -6.89 0.29 10.55
N LEU A 176 -6.28 -0.88 10.57
CA LEU A 176 -6.84 -2.22 10.42
C LEU A 176 -6.06 -3.16 11.35
N PHE A 177 -6.67 -4.28 11.73
CA PHE A 177 -6.01 -5.38 12.44
C PHE A 177 -6.13 -6.69 11.67
N GLY A 178 -5.20 -7.61 11.92
CA GLY A 178 -5.20 -8.95 11.32
C GLY A 178 -4.50 -8.99 9.97
N LYS A 179 -4.97 -9.86 9.07
CA LYS A 179 -4.29 -10.17 7.82
C LYS A 179 -4.69 -9.20 6.72
N LEU A 180 -3.70 -8.51 6.14
CA LEU A 180 -3.88 -7.66 4.95
C LEU A 180 -4.16 -8.45 3.66
N LEU A 181 -4.27 -9.78 3.74
CA LEU A 181 -4.46 -10.69 2.61
C LEU A 181 -5.52 -10.22 1.62
N GLY A 182 -6.74 -9.95 2.07
CA GLY A 182 -7.84 -9.55 1.20
C GLY A 182 -7.60 -8.20 0.51
N LEU A 183 -7.01 -7.24 1.23
CA LEU A 183 -6.74 -5.90 0.71
C LEU A 183 -5.62 -5.91 -0.33
N LEU A 184 -4.49 -6.56 -0.04
CA LEU A 184 -3.35 -6.64 -0.96
C LEU A 184 -3.60 -7.61 -2.13
N SER A 185 -4.48 -8.61 -1.97
CA SER A 185 -4.81 -9.55 -3.05
C SER A 185 -5.79 -8.94 -4.09
N ALA A 186 -6.57 -7.94 -3.68
CA ALA A 186 -7.50 -7.20 -4.53
C ALA A 186 -7.18 -5.70 -4.46
N HIS A 187 -5.88 -5.36 -4.54
CA HIS A 187 -5.42 -3.98 -4.49
C HIS A 187 -6.08 -3.17 -5.62
N PRO A 188 -6.50 -1.91 -5.38
CA PRO A 188 -7.02 -1.04 -6.42
C PRO A 188 -6.08 -0.91 -7.62
N LEU A 189 -6.60 -0.51 -8.79
CA LEU A 189 -5.78 -0.22 -9.97
C LEU A 189 -4.97 1.08 -9.80
N ALA A 190 -3.95 1.02 -8.96
CA ALA A 190 -3.02 2.07 -8.63
C ALA A 190 -1.71 1.44 -8.12
N PRO A 191 -0.56 2.09 -8.26
CA PRO A 191 0.67 1.59 -7.63
C PRO A 191 0.51 1.62 -6.11
N ILE A 192 0.96 0.56 -5.42
CA ILE A 192 1.17 0.62 -3.97
C ILE A 192 2.33 1.57 -3.67
N VAL A 193 2.11 2.59 -2.84
CA VAL A 193 3.08 3.67 -2.57
C VAL A 193 3.70 3.51 -1.19
N SER A 194 2.89 3.18 -0.19
CA SER A 194 3.32 3.02 1.20
C SER A 194 2.44 2.03 1.95
N MET A 195 3.02 1.45 3.00
CA MET A 195 2.36 0.51 3.91
C MET A 195 2.70 0.90 5.35
N HIS A 196 1.68 1.28 6.12
CA HIS A 196 1.83 1.73 7.51
C HIS A 196 1.29 0.70 8.52
N HIS A 197 1.60 0.94 9.80
CA HIS A 197 1.28 0.10 10.95
C HIS A 197 1.70 -1.36 10.77
N LEU A 198 2.86 -1.58 10.13
CA LEU A 198 3.43 -2.92 9.92
C LEU A 198 3.79 -3.60 11.25
N ASP A 199 3.96 -2.85 12.33
CA ASP A 199 4.13 -3.29 13.71
C ASP A 199 2.83 -3.80 14.36
N ILE A 200 1.66 -3.35 13.87
CA ILE A 200 0.33 -3.74 14.37
C ILE A 200 -0.26 -4.89 13.54
N VAL A 201 -0.29 -4.77 12.22
CA VAL A 201 -0.90 -5.79 11.35
C VAL A 201 -0.11 -7.10 11.37
N ASP A 202 -0.76 -8.20 10.96
CA ASP A 202 -0.07 -9.49 10.82
C ASP A 202 1.02 -9.39 9.73
N PRO A 203 2.12 -10.15 9.83
CA PRO A 203 3.12 -10.22 8.76
C PRO A 203 2.47 -10.51 7.40
N VAL A 204 2.88 -9.77 6.36
CA VAL A 204 2.29 -9.91 5.02
C VAL A 204 2.45 -11.32 4.45
N PHE A 205 3.52 -12.03 4.85
CA PHE A 205 3.74 -13.44 4.55
C PHE A 205 3.68 -14.29 5.83
N PRO A 206 3.10 -15.50 5.77
CA PRO A 206 3.01 -16.39 6.92
C PRO A 206 4.37 -16.98 7.31
N ASN A 207 4.48 -17.52 8.53
CA ASN A 207 5.67 -18.20 9.07
C ASN A 207 6.97 -17.39 9.05
N MET A 208 6.90 -16.06 9.06
CA MET A 208 8.06 -15.21 9.21
C MET A 208 7.73 -13.90 9.94
N GLY A 209 8.75 -13.28 10.54
CA GLY A 209 8.60 -11.97 11.15
C GLY A 209 8.40 -10.86 10.12
N ARG A 210 7.83 -9.73 10.56
CA ARG A 210 7.49 -8.55 9.73
C ARG A 210 8.63 -8.06 8.84
N VAL A 211 9.84 -7.96 9.37
CA VAL A 211 11.02 -7.52 8.61
C VAL A 211 11.37 -8.50 7.48
N ASN A 212 11.38 -9.81 7.76
CA ASN A 212 11.66 -10.82 6.74
C ASN A 212 10.53 -10.91 5.71
N ALA A 213 9.28 -10.69 6.15
CA ALA A 213 8.14 -10.57 5.25
C ALA A 213 8.32 -9.40 4.27
N MET A 214 8.72 -8.22 4.76
CA MET A 214 8.99 -7.08 3.87
C MET A 214 10.21 -7.29 2.97
N ARG A 215 11.28 -7.93 3.45
CA ARG A 215 12.42 -8.30 2.59
C ARG A 215 11.97 -9.19 1.43
N ARG A 216 11.13 -10.18 1.70
CA ARG A 216 10.53 -11.02 0.65
C ARG A 216 9.64 -10.21 -0.29
N PHE A 217 8.86 -9.28 0.24
CA PHE A 217 7.98 -8.42 -0.55
C PHE A 217 8.75 -7.48 -1.48
N MET A 218 9.98 -7.10 -1.11
CA MET A 218 10.85 -6.26 -1.94
C MET A 218 11.45 -7.01 -3.14
N VAL A 219 11.62 -8.33 -3.08
CA VAL A 219 12.17 -9.12 -4.20
C VAL A 219 11.42 -8.89 -5.52
N PRO A 220 10.08 -9.06 -5.61
CA PRO A 220 9.34 -8.72 -6.83
C PRO A 220 9.25 -7.20 -7.07
N ALA A 221 9.31 -6.38 -6.02
CA ALA A 221 9.26 -4.92 -6.17
C ALA A 221 10.49 -4.38 -6.92
N GLU A 222 11.66 -4.99 -6.72
CA GLU A 222 12.90 -4.69 -7.45
C GLU A 222 12.83 -5.11 -8.92
N LEU A 223 11.98 -6.09 -9.27
CA LEU A 223 11.79 -6.55 -10.64
C LEU A 223 10.76 -5.70 -11.41
N ASP A 224 9.62 -5.38 -10.79
CA ASP A 224 8.56 -4.54 -11.38
C ASP A 224 7.64 -3.96 -10.29
N SER A 225 8.14 -2.96 -9.56
CA SER A 225 7.37 -2.25 -8.52
C SER A 225 6.03 -1.71 -9.02
N ALA A 226 5.93 -1.33 -10.31
CA ALA A 226 4.70 -0.80 -10.87
C ALA A 226 3.57 -1.82 -10.84
N SER A 227 3.87 -3.11 -10.99
CA SER A 227 2.87 -4.18 -11.01
C SER A 227 2.69 -4.89 -9.68
N LEU A 228 3.41 -4.48 -8.64
CA LEU A 228 3.31 -5.07 -7.31
C LEU A 228 1.87 -4.97 -6.79
N THR A 229 1.35 -6.09 -6.27
CA THR A 229 -0.02 -6.29 -5.78
C THR A 229 -1.15 -6.13 -6.80
N GLN A 230 -0.83 -5.87 -8.07
CA GLN A 230 -1.87 -5.72 -9.10
C GLN A 230 -2.57 -7.05 -9.35
N GLN A 231 -3.89 -7.02 -9.21
CA GLN A 231 -4.73 -8.20 -9.38
C GLN A 231 -4.93 -8.50 -10.87
N SER A 232 -4.88 -9.76 -11.25
CA SER A 232 -5.33 -10.29 -12.55
C SER A 232 -6.25 -11.48 -12.30
N ILE A 233 -7.33 -11.61 -13.07
CA ILE A 233 -8.34 -12.66 -12.87
C ILE A 233 -8.45 -13.50 -14.14
N CYS A 234 -8.54 -14.81 -13.98
CA CYS A 234 -8.69 -15.77 -15.06
C CYS A 234 -9.47 -16.98 -14.57
N TYR A 235 -9.89 -17.82 -15.50
CA TYR A 235 -10.65 -19.01 -15.21
C TYR A 235 -9.94 -20.24 -15.74
N ASP A 236 -9.87 -21.28 -14.93
CA ASP A 236 -9.54 -22.61 -15.40
C ASP A 236 -10.86 -23.28 -15.82
N THR A 237 -11.11 -23.31 -17.12
CA THR A 237 -12.35 -23.87 -17.68
C THR A 237 -12.45 -25.38 -17.49
N ALA A 238 -11.32 -26.10 -17.48
CA ALA A 238 -11.31 -27.55 -17.34
C ALA A 238 -11.75 -27.99 -15.93
N HIS A 239 -11.27 -27.26 -14.92
CA HIS A 239 -11.57 -27.56 -13.51
C HIS A 239 -12.70 -26.70 -12.92
N ARG A 240 -13.22 -25.74 -13.70
CA ARG A 240 -14.21 -24.73 -13.26
C ARG A 240 -13.73 -23.96 -12.02
N TRP A 241 -12.50 -23.46 -12.06
CA TRP A 241 -11.92 -22.66 -10.99
C TRP A 241 -11.80 -21.18 -11.39
N THR A 242 -11.95 -20.31 -10.39
CA THR A 242 -11.56 -18.90 -10.50
C THR A 242 -10.16 -18.73 -9.93
N VAL A 243 -9.27 -18.13 -10.72
CA VAL A 243 -7.90 -17.85 -10.34
C VAL A 243 -7.71 -16.34 -10.26
N SER A 244 -7.19 -15.85 -9.14
CA SER A 244 -6.85 -14.45 -8.91
C SER A 244 -5.38 -14.34 -8.54
N VAL A 245 -4.62 -13.64 -9.38
CA VAL A 245 -3.20 -13.39 -9.19
C VAL A 245 -3.00 -11.96 -8.70
N SER A 246 -2.49 -11.77 -7.48
CA SER A 246 -1.91 -10.51 -7.03
C SER A 246 -0.40 -10.60 -7.19
N TRP A 247 0.12 -9.99 -8.26
CA TRP A 247 1.50 -10.21 -8.65
C TRP A 247 2.49 -9.71 -7.59
N GLY A 248 3.49 -10.53 -7.28
CA GLY A 248 4.42 -10.29 -6.16
C GLY A 248 3.86 -10.53 -4.76
N TYR A 249 2.61 -10.98 -4.61
CA TYR A 249 2.03 -11.27 -3.29
C TYR A 249 1.40 -12.66 -3.19
N THR A 250 0.27 -12.90 -3.85
CA THR A 250 -0.50 -14.14 -3.72
C THR A 250 -1.14 -14.59 -5.03
N VAL A 251 -1.40 -15.90 -5.13
CA VAL A 251 -2.39 -16.46 -6.04
C VAL A 251 -3.49 -17.11 -5.21
N GLN A 252 -4.74 -16.86 -5.57
CA GLN A 252 -5.92 -17.47 -4.94
C GLN A 252 -6.66 -18.30 -5.98
N ILE A 253 -6.91 -19.57 -5.67
CA ILE A 253 -7.70 -20.47 -6.52
C ILE A 253 -8.95 -20.89 -5.76
N THR A 254 -10.11 -20.58 -6.32
CA THR A 254 -11.42 -20.85 -5.71
C THR A 254 -12.23 -21.77 -6.61
N ARG A 255 -12.92 -22.76 -6.04
CA ARG A 255 -13.88 -23.58 -6.80
C ARG A 255 -15.06 -22.75 -7.28
N GLY A 256 -15.51 -23.03 -8.50
CA GLY A 256 -16.60 -22.34 -9.14
C GLY A 256 -16.17 -21.06 -9.86
N VAL A 257 -17.13 -20.47 -10.55
CA VAL A 257 -16.94 -19.30 -11.41
C VAL A 257 -17.45 -18.06 -10.67
N LEU A 258 -16.53 -17.30 -10.08
CA LEU A 258 -16.82 -16.03 -9.44
C LEU A 258 -16.64 -14.90 -10.45
N SER A 259 -17.58 -13.95 -10.46
CA SER A 259 -17.52 -12.83 -11.40
C SER A 259 -16.32 -11.93 -11.09
N ALA A 260 -15.75 -11.29 -12.13
CA ALA A 260 -14.70 -10.29 -11.92
C ALA A 260 -15.16 -9.15 -11.00
N ARG A 261 -16.44 -8.77 -11.05
CA ARG A 261 -17.06 -7.76 -10.16
C ARG A 261 -16.97 -8.17 -8.69
N GLU A 262 -17.10 -9.45 -8.39
CA GLU A 262 -16.96 -9.96 -7.03
C GLU A 262 -15.50 -10.05 -6.61
N MET A 263 -14.63 -10.49 -7.51
CA MET A 263 -13.21 -10.73 -7.22
C MET A 263 -12.41 -9.45 -6.97
N VAL A 264 -12.83 -8.31 -7.52
CA VAL A 264 -12.21 -7.00 -7.23
C VAL A 264 -12.61 -6.42 -5.88
N ILE A 265 -13.55 -7.05 -5.17
CA ILE A 265 -13.95 -6.62 -3.82
C ILE A 265 -13.08 -7.38 -2.81
N PRO A 266 -12.27 -6.68 -1.98
CA PRO A 266 -11.44 -7.31 -0.97
C PRO A 266 -12.24 -8.20 -0.01
N THR A 267 -11.77 -9.42 0.19
CA THR A 267 -12.33 -10.32 1.22
C THR A 267 -11.94 -9.81 2.61
N ARG A 268 -12.89 -9.77 3.55
CA ARG A 268 -12.62 -9.35 4.94
C ARG A 268 -11.76 -10.38 5.68
N THR A 269 -10.44 -10.24 5.57
CA THR A 269 -9.42 -10.97 6.33
C THR A 269 -8.81 -10.14 7.47
N PHE A 270 -9.37 -8.95 7.67
CA PHE A 270 -8.97 -7.92 8.62
C PHE A 270 -10.21 -7.38 9.33
N ILE A 271 -10.01 -6.67 10.43
CA ILE A 271 -11.03 -5.92 11.17
C ILE A 271 -10.65 -4.44 11.26
N ASP A 272 -11.61 -3.55 11.49
CA ASP A 272 -11.34 -2.11 11.54
C ASP A 272 -10.57 -1.69 12.81
N TRP A 273 -10.05 -0.46 12.83
CA TRP A 273 -9.32 0.14 13.95
C TRP A 273 -10.02 0.06 15.32
N TYR A 274 -11.36 0.12 15.33
CA TYR A 274 -12.16 -0.01 16.54
C TYR A 274 -12.51 -1.46 16.88
N LYS A 275 -11.83 -2.41 16.25
CA LYS A 275 -11.96 -3.87 16.43
C LYS A 275 -13.38 -4.38 16.19
N ARG A 276 -14.12 -3.75 15.26
CA ARG A 276 -15.44 -4.24 14.83
C ARG A 276 -15.27 -5.00 13.52
N ALA A 277 -15.98 -6.12 13.42
CA ALA A 277 -16.07 -6.90 12.19
C ALA A 277 -17.29 -6.49 11.36
N ASP A 278 -17.63 -5.19 11.33
CA ASP A 278 -18.76 -4.64 10.59
C ASP A 278 -18.32 -4.22 9.18
N ASP A 279 -19.17 -4.43 8.18
CA ASP A 279 -18.87 -4.05 6.79
C ASP A 279 -18.98 -2.54 6.56
N LYS A 280 -19.69 -1.82 7.43
CA LYS A 280 -19.84 -0.36 7.40
C LYS A 280 -18.67 0.41 8.05
N SER A 281 -17.72 -0.29 8.67
CA SER A 281 -16.57 0.34 9.31
C SER A 281 -15.45 0.75 8.34
N TYR A 282 -15.52 0.36 7.06
CA TYR A 282 -14.45 0.58 6.08
C TYR A 282 -14.77 1.71 5.11
N ALA A 283 -13.74 2.44 4.67
CA ALA A 283 -13.86 3.51 3.67
C ALA A 283 -13.96 2.99 2.22
N PHE A 284 -14.19 1.67 2.05
CA PHE A 284 -14.30 0.96 0.78
C PHE A 284 -15.16 -0.29 0.95
N ASN A 285 -15.68 -0.82 -0.16
CA ASN A 285 -16.50 -2.03 -0.13
C ASN A 285 -15.63 -3.25 0.18
N THR A 286 -16.17 -4.14 1.02
CA THR A 286 -15.55 -5.43 1.32
C THR A 286 -16.58 -6.54 1.15
N ARG A 287 -16.11 -7.77 0.93
CA ARG A 287 -16.98 -8.96 0.89
C ARG A 287 -16.68 -9.87 2.07
N PRO A 288 -17.70 -10.54 2.66
CA PRO A 288 -17.47 -11.49 3.75
C PRO A 288 -16.58 -12.64 3.29
N PHE A 289 -15.90 -13.27 4.25
CA PHE A 289 -15.27 -14.56 4.01
C PHE A 289 -16.36 -15.60 3.71
N SER A 290 -16.18 -16.44 2.68
CA SER A 290 -17.22 -17.40 2.29
C SER A 290 -17.54 -18.36 3.43
N LYS A 291 -18.84 -18.51 3.71
CA LYS A 291 -19.34 -19.51 4.67
C LYS A 291 -19.26 -20.92 4.10
N SER A 292 -19.29 -21.06 2.78
CA SER A 292 -19.15 -22.35 2.10
C SER A 292 -17.70 -22.81 2.17
N ALA A 293 -17.48 -24.00 2.71
CA ALA A 293 -16.19 -24.69 2.72
C ALA A 293 -15.61 -24.81 1.29
N CYS A 294 -16.47 -25.12 0.32
CA CYS A 294 -16.09 -25.32 -1.08
C CYS A 294 -15.60 -24.05 -1.78
N GLN A 295 -16.16 -22.89 -1.43
CA GLN A 295 -15.76 -21.60 -2.02
C GLN A 295 -14.66 -20.90 -1.23
N ARG A 296 -14.03 -21.57 -0.25
CA ARG A 296 -12.84 -21.01 0.39
C ARG A 296 -11.67 -21.05 -0.60
N PRO A 297 -11.01 -19.91 -0.86
CA PRO A 297 -9.86 -19.88 -1.76
C PRO A 297 -8.71 -20.68 -1.16
N ARG A 298 -8.04 -21.50 -1.98
CA ARG A 298 -6.69 -21.98 -1.66
C ARG A 298 -5.71 -20.86 -1.97
N VAL A 299 -4.91 -20.49 -0.98
CA VAL A 299 -3.99 -19.35 -1.05
C VAL A 299 -2.57 -19.83 -1.25
N TYR A 300 -1.89 -19.27 -2.24
CA TYR A 300 -0.50 -19.52 -2.56
C TYR A 300 0.26 -18.22 -2.37
N TYR A 301 1.22 -18.20 -1.45
CA TYR A 301 2.02 -16.99 -1.21
C TYR A 301 3.29 -17.03 -2.04
N LEU A 302 3.77 -15.85 -2.44
CA LEU A 302 5.06 -15.72 -3.09
C LEU A 302 6.16 -16.39 -2.24
N SER A 303 6.88 -17.30 -2.89
CA SER A 303 8.08 -17.94 -2.38
C SER A 303 9.31 -17.19 -2.89
N ASN A 304 9.39 -16.99 -4.21
CA ASN A 304 10.52 -16.35 -4.88
C ASN A 304 10.09 -15.69 -6.20
N ALA A 305 10.87 -14.72 -6.69
CA ALA A 305 10.71 -14.14 -8.01
C ALA A 305 12.09 -13.88 -8.64
N LEU A 306 12.22 -14.20 -9.93
CA LEU A 306 13.47 -14.10 -10.67
C LEU A 306 13.25 -13.46 -12.04
N PRO A 307 14.24 -12.72 -12.56
CA PRO A 307 14.23 -12.30 -13.95
C PRO A 307 14.48 -13.51 -14.86
N ASP A 308 13.71 -13.59 -15.95
CA ASP A 308 13.93 -14.50 -17.07
C ASP A 308 14.44 -13.66 -18.25
N SER A 309 15.75 -13.42 -18.23
CA SER A 309 16.42 -12.53 -19.17
C SER A 309 16.31 -13.00 -20.63
N ALA A 310 16.23 -14.31 -20.85
CA ALA A 310 16.11 -14.89 -22.19
C ALA A 310 14.80 -14.49 -22.89
N LEU A 311 13.74 -14.30 -22.11
CA LEU A 311 12.39 -13.98 -22.61
C LEU A 311 11.92 -12.58 -22.19
N HIS A 312 12.83 -11.75 -21.65
CA HIS A 312 12.53 -10.40 -21.15
C HIS A 312 11.29 -10.34 -20.27
N ARG A 313 11.14 -11.34 -19.38
CA ARG A 313 10.01 -11.49 -18.48
C ARG A 313 10.48 -11.78 -17.07
N THR A 314 9.55 -11.89 -16.15
CA THR A 314 9.75 -12.36 -14.78
C THR A 314 9.10 -13.72 -14.63
N ALA A 315 9.66 -14.54 -13.75
CA ALA A 315 9.07 -15.79 -13.30
C ALA A 315 8.97 -15.74 -11.77
N SER A 316 7.74 -15.80 -11.24
CA SER A 316 7.48 -15.86 -9.81
C SER A 316 6.86 -17.19 -9.41
N GLU A 317 7.37 -17.75 -8.31
CA GLU A 317 6.88 -18.99 -7.71
C GLU A 317 6.02 -18.66 -6.48
N TYR A 318 4.86 -19.29 -6.41
CA TYR A 318 3.94 -19.21 -5.29
C TYR A 318 3.72 -20.62 -4.75
N VAL A 319 3.83 -20.77 -3.42
CA VAL A 319 3.71 -22.06 -2.75
C VAL A 319 2.44 -22.05 -1.91
N ARG A 320 1.74 -23.18 -1.92
CA ARG A 320 0.52 -23.35 -1.15
C ARG A 320 0.74 -23.08 0.32
N TRP A 321 -0.14 -22.28 0.90
CA TRP A 321 -0.25 -22.12 2.33
C TRP A 321 -1.27 -23.10 2.87
N TYR A 322 -0.80 -24.04 3.68
CA TYR A 322 -1.64 -24.95 4.44
C TYR A 322 -2.02 -24.24 5.74
N ASP A 323 -3.22 -23.66 5.79
CA ASP A 323 -3.79 -23.26 7.07
C ASP A 323 -4.45 -24.46 7.76
N MET A 324 -4.75 -24.33 9.04
CA MET A 324 -5.40 -25.38 9.83
C MET A 324 -6.85 -25.67 9.38
N TRP A 325 -7.37 -24.97 8.38
CA TRP A 325 -8.76 -25.08 7.93
C TRP A 325 -8.85 -25.18 6.41
N ASP A 326 -8.39 -26.32 5.88
CA ASP A 326 -8.86 -26.87 4.60
C ASP A 326 -10.13 -27.69 4.87
N PRO A 327 -11.33 -27.08 4.91
CA PRO A 327 -12.54 -27.85 5.14
C PRO A 327 -12.78 -28.77 3.94
N GLU A 328 -13.32 -29.95 4.24
CA GLU A 328 -13.83 -30.85 3.23
C GLU A 328 -14.95 -30.16 2.45
N CYS A 329 -14.95 -30.39 1.14
CA CYS A 329 -15.93 -29.87 0.21
C CYS A 329 -16.67 -31.05 -0.39
N ASP A 330 -18.00 -31.00 -0.34
CA ASP A 330 -18.92 -32.01 -0.85
C ASP A 330 -19.30 -31.80 -2.33
N TRP A 331 -18.87 -30.69 -2.94
CA TRP A 331 -19.12 -30.44 -4.36
C TRP A 331 -18.36 -31.44 -5.23
N ASP A 332 -19.06 -31.98 -6.23
CA ASP A 332 -18.47 -32.77 -7.30
C ASP A 332 -17.67 -31.88 -8.27
N MET A 333 -16.55 -31.36 -7.76
CA MET A 333 -15.61 -30.49 -8.46
C MET A 333 -14.19 -30.74 -7.95
N SER A 334 -13.22 -30.73 -8.86
CA SER A 334 -11.81 -30.93 -8.54
C SER A 334 -11.33 -29.98 -7.46
N ASP A 335 -10.49 -30.49 -6.56
CA ASP A 335 -9.92 -29.69 -5.48
C ASP A 335 -8.72 -28.88 -5.96
N PRO A 336 -8.72 -27.54 -5.84
CA PRO A 336 -7.51 -26.74 -6.06
C PRO A 336 -6.34 -27.19 -5.19
N SER A 337 -6.60 -27.91 -4.09
CA SER A 337 -5.60 -28.56 -3.25
C SER A 337 -4.68 -29.55 -3.99
N LEU A 338 -5.03 -29.96 -5.21
CA LEU A 338 -4.15 -30.73 -6.08
C LEU A 338 -2.94 -29.93 -6.57
N ILE A 339 -2.98 -28.60 -6.46
CA ILE A 339 -1.88 -27.71 -6.82
C ILE A 339 -1.07 -27.39 -5.58
N ASP A 340 0.24 -27.64 -5.63
CA ASP A 340 1.20 -27.29 -4.58
C ASP A 340 1.94 -26.00 -4.91
N ARG A 341 2.14 -25.74 -6.21
CA ARG A 341 2.90 -24.60 -6.72
C ARG A 341 2.20 -23.92 -7.88
N VAL A 342 2.29 -22.60 -7.91
CA VAL A 342 1.89 -21.80 -9.07
C VAL A 342 3.10 -21.04 -9.57
N ILE A 343 3.36 -21.13 -10.87
CA ILE A 343 4.38 -20.34 -11.56
C ILE A 343 3.67 -19.26 -12.38
N VAL A 344 3.99 -18.00 -12.12
CA VAL A 344 3.46 -16.87 -12.88
C VAL A 344 4.57 -16.28 -13.74
N TYR A 345 4.38 -16.28 -15.05
CA TYR A 345 5.20 -15.53 -15.98
C TYR A 345 4.56 -14.18 -16.23
N LYS A 346 5.36 -13.12 -16.20
CA LYS A 346 4.88 -11.76 -16.46
C LYS A 346 5.93 -10.92 -17.15
N LYS A 347 5.55 -10.19 -18.20
CA LYS A 347 6.40 -9.12 -18.77
C LYS A 347 6.35 -7.87 -17.88
N PRO A 348 7.49 -7.32 -17.43
CA PRO A 348 7.52 -6.05 -16.70
C PRO A 348 6.80 -4.92 -17.46
N ASP A 349 6.06 -4.07 -16.75
CA ASP A 349 5.44 -2.87 -17.31
C ASP A 349 5.70 -1.66 -16.39
N PRO A 350 6.94 -1.12 -16.38
CA PRO A 350 7.32 -0.03 -15.48
C PRO A 350 6.59 1.28 -15.77
N ASP A 351 6.00 1.43 -16.96
CA ASP A 351 5.35 2.64 -17.45
C ASP A 351 3.82 2.54 -17.44
N ARG A 352 3.23 1.52 -16.78
CA ARG A 352 1.77 1.34 -16.73
C ARG A 352 1.02 2.49 -16.07
N TRP A 353 1.72 3.29 -15.25
CA TRP A 353 1.18 4.44 -14.52
C TRP A 353 1.58 5.79 -15.14
N ASP A 354 2.05 5.79 -16.40
CA ASP A 354 2.31 7.03 -17.13
C ASP A 354 1.03 7.88 -17.21
N LYS A 355 1.16 9.19 -17.01
CA LYS A 355 0.04 10.14 -17.06
C LYS A 355 -0.73 10.14 -18.38
N ASN A 356 -0.12 9.66 -19.46
CA ASN A 356 -0.71 9.55 -20.78
C ASN A 356 -1.38 8.19 -21.04
N LYS A 357 -1.40 7.27 -20.06
CA LYS A 357 -2.05 5.97 -20.15
C LYS A 357 -3.18 5.86 -19.13
N ALA A 358 -4.32 5.35 -19.57
CA ALA A 358 -5.41 5.02 -18.67
C ALA A 358 -5.11 3.72 -17.92
N PRO A 359 -5.39 3.64 -16.61
CA PRO A 359 -5.27 2.39 -15.84
C PRO A 359 -6.11 1.27 -16.43
N ARG A 360 -5.49 0.11 -16.70
CA ARG A 360 -6.19 -1.12 -17.06
C ARG A 360 -5.55 -2.29 -16.33
N ARG A 361 -6.38 -3.23 -15.89
CA ARG A 361 -5.94 -4.49 -15.30
C ARG A 361 -5.25 -5.37 -16.36
N ASP A 362 -4.22 -6.10 -15.95
CA ASP A 362 -3.61 -7.12 -16.80
C ASP A 362 -4.55 -8.32 -16.98
N CYS A 363 -4.45 -8.96 -18.14
CA CYS A 363 -5.15 -10.20 -18.44
C CYS A 363 -4.31 -11.40 -17.98
N CYS A 364 -4.99 -12.37 -17.38
CA CYS A 364 -4.39 -13.63 -16.92
C CYS A 364 -4.80 -14.78 -17.85
N ARG A 365 -3.88 -15.71 -18.11
CA ARG A 365 -4.10 -16.88 -18.96
C ARG A 365 -3.51 -18.11 -18.29
N VAL A 366 -4.33 -19.12 -18.02
CA VAL A 366 -3.87 -20.42 -17.51
C VAL A 366 -3.21 -21.17 -18.67
N LEU A 367 -1.96 -21.58 -18.48
CA LEU A 367 -1.18 -22.29 -19.50
C LEU A 367 -1.20 -23.80 -19.25
N PRO A 368 -1.20 -24.63 -20.32
CA PRO A 368 -1.09 -26.07 -20.18
C PRO A 368 0.26 -26.45 -19.59
N THR A 369 0.26 -27.43 -18.69
CA THR A 369 1.45 -27.92 -18.00
C THR A 369 1.41 -29.44 -17.90
N LYS A 370 2.58 -30.07 -18.07
CA LYS A 370 2.75 -31.53 -17.92
C LYS A 370 3.22 -31.91 -16.52
N ARG A 371 3.53 -30.93 -15.66
CA ARG A 371 4.03 -31.16 -14.30
C ARG A 371 2.85 -31.27 -13.35
N ASN A 372 2.66 -32.46 -12.75
CA ASN A 372 1.68 -32.68 -11.69
C ASN A 372 1.94 -31.72 -10.52
N GLY A 373 0.86 -31.25 -9.88
CA GLY A 373 0.94 -30.34 -8.73
C GLY A 373 1.38 -28.91 -9.05
N THR A 374 1.59 -28.56 -10.32
CA THR A 374 2.04 -27.22 -10.72
C THR A 374 1.03 -26.57 -11.67
N MET A 375 0.54 -25.39 -11.34
CA MET A 375 -0.22 -24.54 -12.28
C MET A 375 0.72 -23.48 -12.88
N VAL A 376 0.60 -23.22 -14.17
CA VAL A 376 1.39 -22.18 -14.85
C VAL A 376 0.45 -21.12 -15.39
N ILE A 377 0.78 -19.85 -15.15
CA ILE A 377 -0.05 -18.70 -15.50
C ILE A 377 0.80 -17.68 -16.25
N ASP A 378 0.25 -17.11 -17.31
CA ASP A 378 0.78 -15.93 -17.98
C ASP A 378 -0.04 -14.69 -17.58
N VAL A 379 0.62 -13.62 -17.17
CA VAL A 379 0.01 -12.33 -16.86
C VAL A 379 0.67 -11.25 -17.72
N GLY A 380 -0.15 -10.46 -18.41
CA GLY A 380 0.34 -9.32 -19.17
C GLY A 380 -0.79 -8.46 -19.72
N ALA A 381 -0.44 -7.50 -20.57
CA ALA A 381 -1.41 -6.65 -21.22
C ALA A 381 -2.49 -7.51 -21.92
N CYS A 382 -3.73 -7.05 -21.80
CA CYS A 382 -4.84 -7.62 -22.55
C CYS A 382 -4.63 -7.37 -24.05
N LYS A 383 -4.87 -8.40 -24.85
CA LYS A 383 -4.92 -8.31 -26.31
C LYS A 383 -6.15 -7.50 -26.74
N ASP A 384 -6.18 -7.15 -28.02
CA ASP A 384 -7.36 -6.54 -28.63
C ASP A 384 -8.58 -7.45 -28.43
N ASP A 385 -9.68 -6.84 -28.00
CA ASP A 385 -10.94 -7.51 -27.64
C ASP A 385 -10.86 -8.57 -26.52
N GLU A 386 -9.74 -8.65 -25.80
CA GLU A 386 -9.63 -9.55 -24.64
C GLU A 386 -10.24 -8.94 -23.38
N PHE A 387 -11.23 -9.64 -22.84
CA PHE A 387 -11.86 -9.35 -21.56
C PHE A 387 -12.03 -10.63 -20.73
N ILE A 388 -12.32 -10.45 -19.45
CA ILE A 388 -12.42 -11.56 -18.49
C ILE A 388 -13.83 -12.14 -18.57
N GLU A 389 -13.96 -13.31 -19.17
CA GLU A 389 -15.21 -14.05 -19.29
C GLU A 389 -14.97 -15.54 -19.05
N PHE A 390 -15.95 -16.18 -18.41
CA PHE A 390 -16.00 -17.63 -18.35
C PHE A 390 -16.71 -18.15 -19.58
N SER A 391 -15.95 -18.66 -20.55
CA SER A 391 -16.53 -19.28 -21.74
C SER A 391 -16.90 -20.74 -21.44
N VAL A 392 -18.21 -21.04 -21.51
CA VAL A 392 -18.70 -22.42 -21.58
C VAL A 392 -18.58 -22.82 -23.04
N LYS A 393 -17.55 -23.62 -23.37
CA LYS A 393 -17.48 -24.26 -24.69
C LYS A 393 -18.32 -25.53 -24.71
#